data_AF-A0A432DTI3-F1
#
_entry.id   AF-A0A432DTI3-F1
#
_cell.length_a   1.000
_cell.length_b   1.000
_cell.length_c   1.000
_cell.angle_alpha   90.00
_cell.angle_beta   90.00
_cell.angle_gamma   90.00
#
_symmetry.space_group_name_H-M   'P 1'
#
loop_
_entity.id
_entity.type
_entity.pdbx_description
1 polymer ?
#
loop_
_entity_poly.entity_id
_entity_poly.type
_entity_poly.pdbx_seq_one_letter_code
_entity_poly.pdbx_strand_id
1 'polypeptide(L)' 'MNLNFSQYVHELRTPLNSILLLSRLMAENPDENLNEDQVESAKVIQSSGTSLLTLIDEILDLAK' A
#
# COMPACT_ATOMS: atom_id res chain seq x y z
N MET A 1 2.51 1.21 26.34
CA MET A 1 2.68 0.36 25.14
C MET A 1 3.23 1.26 24.03
N ASN A 2 4.24 0.85 23.28
CA ASN A 2 5.62 1.34 23.48
C ASN A 2 6.04 2.24 22.30
N LEU A 3 6.89 3.25 22.53
CA LEU A 3 7.47 4.15 21.50
C LEU A 3 7.96 3.40 20.24
N ASN A 4 8.49 2.19 20.43
CA ASN A 4 8.96 1.31 19.38
C ASN A 4 7.86 0.90 18.38
N PHE A 5 6.61 0.73 18.82
CA PHE A 5 5.50 0.32 17.96
C PHE A 5 5.16 1.38 16.92
N SER A 6 5.07 2.65 17.34
CA SER A 6 4.81 3.76 16.42
C SER A 6 5.96 3.96 15.42
N GLN A 7 7.21 3.69 15.83
CA GLN A 7 8.36 3.75 14.93
C GLN A 7 8.32 2.62 13.89
N TYR A 8 8.03 1.38 14.30
CA TYR A 8 7.89 0.25 13.35
C TYR A 8 6.76 0.48 12.34
N VAL A 9 5.62 1.01 12.75
CA VAL A 9 4.52 1.38 11.83
C VAL A 9 4.97 2.45 10.83
N HIS A 10 5.73 3.45 11.28
CA HIS A 10 6.25 4.49 10.39
C HIS A 10 7.23 3.93 9.36
N GLU A 11 8.13 3.02 9.77
CA GLU A 11 9.06 2.33 8.88
C GLU A 11 8.33 1.44 7.86
N LEU A 12 7.17 0.85 8.22
CA LEU A 12 6.33 0.07 7.31
C LEU A 12 5.53 0.91 6.31
N ARG A 13 5.12 2.13 6.66
CA ARG A 13 4.37 3.02 5.76
C ARG A 13 5.17 3.39 4.52
N THR A 14 6.48 3.57 4.64
CA THR A 14 7.36 3.96 3.52
C THR A 14 7.37 2.94 2.39
N PRO A 15 7.75 1.66 2.60
CA PRO A 15 7.71 0.65 1.54
C PRO A 15 6.29 0.38 1.05
N LEU A 16 5.27 0.44 1.92
CA LEU A 16 3.89 0.26 1.50
C LEU A 16 3.42 1.38 0.56
N ASN A 17 3.75 2.64 0.85
CA ASN A 17 3.45 3.77 -0.03
C ASN A 17 4.16 3.65 -1.38
N SER A 18 5.39 3.14 -1.42
CA SER A 18 6.09 2.86 -2.68
C SER A 18 5.37 1.78 -3.51
N ILE A 19 4.87 0.71 -2.86
CA ILE A 19 4.07 -0.33 -3.52
C ILE A 19 2.76 0.25 -4.05
N LEU A 20 2.08 1.09 -3.27
CA LEU A 20 0.84 1.76 -3.68
C LEU A 20 1.04 2.69 -4.89
N LEU A 21 2.12 3.48 -4.88
CA LEU A 21 2.47 4.33 -6.01
C LEU A 21 2.76 3.51 -7.27
N LEU A 22 3.59 2.46 -7.14
CA LEU A 22 3.97 1.62 -8.28
C LEU A 22 2.75 0.89 -8.87
N SER A 23 1.95 0.25 -8.01
CA SER A 23 0.73 -0.44 -8.43
C SER A 23 -0.29 0.51 -9.05
N ARG A 24 -0.38 1.77 -8.59
CA ARG A 24 -1.18 2.81 -9.23
C ARG A 24 -0.70 3.12 -10.64
N LEU A 25 0.60 3.38 -10.82
CA LEU A 25 1.16 3.69 -12.14
C LEU A 25 0.96 2.54 -13.13
N MET A 26 1.12 1.29 -12.66
CA MET A 26 0.84 0.09 -13.46
C MET A 26 -0.66 -0.05 -13.78
N ALA A 27 -1.55 0.26 -12.85
CA ALA A 27 -2.99 0.20 -13.09
C ALA A 27 -3.48 1.31 -14.04
N GLU A 28 -2.84 2.48 -14.02
CA GLU A 28 -3.10 3.59 -14.94
C GLU A 28 -2.56 3.30 -16.36
N ASN A 29 -1.51 2.47 -16.47
CA ASN A 29 -0.92 2.00 -17.74
C ASN A 29 -0.79 3.09 -18.83
N PRO A 30 -0.20 4.27 -18.54
CA PRO A 30 -0.21 5.41 -19.45
C PRO A 30 0.57 5.16 -20.76
N ASP A 31 1.54 4.25 -20.73
CA ASP A 31 2.34 3.85 -21.91
C ASP A 31 1.67 2.72 -22.73
N GLU A 32 0.49 2.25 -22.30
CA GLU A 32 -0.28 1.16 -22.94
C GLU A 32 0.54 -0.11 -23.23
N ASN A 33 1.51 -0.42 -22.37
CA ASN A 33 2.45 -1.53 -22.57
C ASN A 33 2.12 -2.78 -21.73
N LEU A 34 1.19 -2.67 -20.78
CA LEU A 34 0.66 -3.79 -20.00
C LEU A 34 -0.61 -4.36 -20.64
N ASN A 35 -0.78 -5.67 -20.54
CA ASN A 35 -2.02 -6.33 -20.92
C ASN A 35 -3.10 -6.21 -19.83
N GLU A 36 -4.34 -6.60 -20.17
CA GLU A 36 -5.49 -6.47 -19.26
C GLU A 36 -5.30 -7.22 -17.93
N ASP A 37 -4.74 -8.44 -17.96
CA ASP A 37 -4.49 -9.25 -16.76
C ASP A 37 -3.45 -8.59 -15.84
N GLN A 38 -2.43 -7.95 -16.40
CA GLN A 38 -1.40 -7.21 -15.66
C GLN A 38 -1.97 -5.94 -15.02
N VAL A 39 -2.80 -5.20 -15.76
CA VAL A 39 -3.51 -4.03 -15.24
C VAL A 39 -4.44 -4.44 -14.09
N GLU A 40 -5.18 -5.54 -14.25
CA GLU A 40 -6.07 -6.04 -13.21
C GLU A 40 -5.29 -6.50 -11.97
N SER A 41 -4.17 -7.21 -12.18
CA SER A 41 -3.26 -7.58 -11.08
C SER A 41 -2.75 -6.34 -10.33
N ALA A 42 -2.40 -5.26 -11.04
CA ALA A 42 -1.97 -4.02 -10.43
C ALA A 42 -3.07 -3.35 -9.60
N LYS A 43 -4.33 -3.36 -10.06
CA LYS A 43 -5.49 -2.87 -9.28
C LYS A 43 -5.74 -3.71 -8.02
N VAL A 44 -5.58 -5.03 -8.11
CA VAL A 44 -5.69 -5.93 -6.95
C VAL A 44 -4.60 -5.61 -5.92
N ILE A 45 -3.35 -5.42 -6.36
CA ILE A 45 -2.24 -5.02 -5.48
C ILE A 45 -2.54 -3.66 -4.83
N GLN A 46 -2.99 -2.67 -5.60
CA GLN A 46 -3.30 -1.33 -5.09
C GLN A 46 -4.41 -1.36 -4.03
N SER A 47 -5.53 -2.03 -4.32
CA SER A 47 -6.67 -2.12 -3.39
C SER A 47 -6.33 -2.91 -2.12
N SER A 48 -5.57 -3.99 -2.25
CA SER A 48 -5.07 -4.77 -1.12
C SER A 48 -4.09 -3.97 -0.25
N GLY A 49 -3.15 -3.26 -0.87
CA GLY A 49 -2.21 -2.38 -0.18
C GLY A 49 -2.91 -1.23 0.55
N THR A 50 -3.98 -0.69 -0.04
CA THR A 50 -4.76 0.39 0.57
C THR A 50 -5.50 -0.13 1.79
N SER A 51 -6.10 -1.32 1.68
CA SER A 51 -6.77 -1.99 2.80
C SER A 51 -5.78 -2.30 3.94
N LEU A 52 -4.56 -2.73 3.61
CA LEU A 52 -3.51 -2.95 4.60
C LEU A 52 -3.07 -1.65 5.29
N LEU A 53 -2.95 -0.54 4.54
CA LEU A 53 -2.62 0.76 5.11
C LEU A 53 -3.69 1.20 6.12
N THR A 54 -4.97 1.05 5.78
CA THR A 54 -6.09 1.32 6.70
C THR A 54 -5.99 0.47 7.97
N LEU A 55 -5.74 -0.83 7.85
CA LEU A 55 -5.59 -1.72 9.00
C LEU A 55 -4.40 -1.31 9.90
N ILE A 56 -3.29 -0.90 9.30
CA ILE A 56 -2.12 -0.39 10.04
C ILE A 56 -2.50 0.87 10.82
N ASP A 57 -3.26 1.78 10.21
CA ASP A 57 -3.72 3.01 10.86
C ASP A 57 -4.67 2.73 12.03
N GLU A 58 -5.61 1.78 11.85
CA GLU A 58 -6.52 1.33 12.92
C GLU A 58 -5.76 0.71 14.11
N ILE A 59 -4.77 -0.15 13.85
CA ILE A 59 -3.94 -0.75 14.90
C ILE A 59 -3.13 0.32 15.62
N LEU A 60 -2.60 1.32 14.90
CA LEU A 60 -1.87 2.43 15.52
C LEU A 60 -2.77 3.22 16.48
N ASP A 61 -4.01 3.49 16.09
CA ASP A 61 -4.96 4.22 16.93
C ASP A 61 -5.39 3.42 18.17
N LEU A 62 -5.49 2.09 18.07
CA LEU A 62 -5.70 1.20 19.21
C LEU A 62 -4.51 1.12 20.18
N ALA A 63 -3.29 1.33 19.68
CA ALA A 63 -2.04 1.18 20.45
C ALA A 63 -1.60 2.46 21.19
N LYS A 64 -2.26 3.61 20.91
CA LYS A 64 -2.07 4.88 21.63
C LYS A 64 -2.78 4.85 22.98
#